data_AF-A0A1A8N2W4-F1
#
_entry.id   AF-A0A1A8N2W4-F1
#
_cell.length_a   1.000
_cell.length_b   1.000
_cell.length_c   1.000
_cell.angle_alpha   90.00
_cell.angle_beta   90.00
_cell.angle_gamma   90.00
#
_symmetry.space_group_name_H-M   'P 1'
#
loop_
_entity.id
_entity.type
_entity.pdbx_description
1 polymer ?
#
loop_
_entity_poly.entity_id
_entity_poly.type
_entity_poly.pdbx_seq_one_letter_code
_entity_poly.pdbx_strand_id
1 'polypeptide(L)'
;LLCHRCRLCFTPFLFSGSELLEKLCLSLYDVLRPLIIHIIHLETLSELCSILKNEMLEDHVHNNAAQLGAFDAVGKQMLEDVQERLVYRTHIYIQTDIIGYNPAPGDLAYPEKLEMMERIAQSLKEEQLKQTSQESSFSDVQLEDAEARRNSNAGSLEASRLHASVSPADLHGMWYPTVRRTLVCLSKLYRCIDKAVFQGLSQEALSACIQSLLKASDIILKNKTQIDGQLFLIKHLLIMREQIAPFHTDFAIKEISLDLKKTRDAAFKILNPKAVPKFFRLNSHNAILEFLLEGTPEIKEHYIDSKKDVDRHLKFSCEQFIQQQTQIFVGNLEEFLTKVAALKTTVVQGGPTYSLSQQPWAQPAKINDVVMATYRVMKSKLPNTLQSMSLYLANRDTEFILFKPVRNNIQQVFQRLHALLQEEYSGEDLQIIACPSMEQINLLLSVNK
;
A
#
# COMPACT_ATOMS: atom_id res chain seq x y z
N LEU A 1 1.75 54.27 -49.39
CA LEU A 1 0.77 53.57 -50.25
C LEU A 1 1.25 52.21 -50.82
N LEU A 2 2.56 51.94 -50.94
CA LEU A 2 3.06 50.62 -51.38
C LEU A 2 3.27 49.57 -50.26
N CYS A 3 3.36 49.98 -48.98
CA CYS A 3 3.53 49.02 -47.86
C CYS A 3 2.19 48.46 -47.31
N HIS A 4 1.07 49.18 -47.50
CA HIS A 4 -0.25 48.73 -47.05
C HIS A 4 -0.93 47.74 -48.02
N ARG A 5 -0.54 47.75 -49.31
CA ARG A 5 -1.11 46.89 -50.36
C ARG A 5 -0.50 45.48 -50.37
N CYS A 6 0.76 45.30 -49.95
CA CYS A 6 1.36 43.96 -49.79
C CYS A 6 0.81 43.19 -48.58
N ARG A 7 0.47 43.88 -47.47
CA ARG A 7 -0.14 43.24 -46.28
C ARG A 7 -1.55 42.70 -46.55
N LEU A 8 -2.30 43.31 -47.47
CA LEU A 8 -3.65 42.89 -47.87
C LEU A 8 -3.68 41.80 -48.96
N CYS A 9 -2.56 41.57 -49.67
CA CYS A 9 -2.45 40.48 -50.66
C CYS A 9 -1.86 39.19 -50.07
N PHE A 10 -1.04 39.29 -49.01
CA PHE A 10 -0.48 38.13 -48.30
C PHE A 10 -1.41 37.53 -47.24
N THR A 11 -2.31 38.34 -46.67
CA THR A 11 -3.32 37.83 -45.73
C THR A 11 -4.26 36.79 -46.34
N PRO A 12 -4.87 36.97 -47.53
CA PRO A 12 -5.71 35.92 -48.11
C PRO A 12 -4.93 34.66 -48.49
N PHE A 13 -3.65 34.77 -48.88
CA PHE A 13 -2.83 33.60 -49.24
C PHE A 13 -2.39 32.77 -48.02
N LEU A 14 -2.10 33.43 -46.88
CA LEU A 14 -1.92 32.77 -45.58
C LEU A 14 -3.24 32.19 -45.05
N PHE A 15 -4.37 32.88 -45.27
CA PHE A 15 -5.72 32.42 -44.88
C PHE A 15 -6.16 31.18 -45.68
N SER A 16 -5.84 31.11 -46.98
CA SER A 16 -6.11 29.94 -47.83
C SER A 16 -5.23 28.74 -47.46
N GLY A 17 -3.98 28.99 -47.05
CA GLY A 17 -3.09 27.95 -46.55
C GLY A 17 -3.53 27.36 -45.22
N SER A 18 -4.02 28.20 -44.29
CA SER A 18 -4.58 27.73 -43.02
C SER A 18 -5.87 26.95 -43.20
N GLU A 19 -6.76 27.35 -44.11
CA GLU A 19 -8.01 26.63 -44.40
C GLU A 19 -7.75 25.28 -45.10
N LEU A 20 -6.73 25.20 -45.97
CA LEU A 20 -6.29 23.94 -46.57
C LEU A 20 -5.66 23.01 -45.51
N LEU A 21 -4.81 23.54 -44.64
CA LEU A 21 -4.19 22.80 -43.55
C LEU A 21 -5.25 22.26 -42.58
N GLU A 22 -6.25 23.06 -42.25
CA GLU A 22 -7.39 22.66 -41.42
C GLU A 22 -8.16 21.50 -42.05
N LYS A 23 -8.54 21.60 -43.34
CA LYS A 23 -9.21 20.51 -44.07
C LYS A 23 -8.37 19.22 -44.13
N LEU A 24 -7.05 19.35 -44.27
CA LEU A 24 -6.14 18.20 -44.29
C LEU A 24 -6.01 17.56 -42.90
N CYS A 25 -5.93 18.37 -41.84
CA CYS A 25 -5.90 17.89 -40.45
C CYS A 25 -7.22 17.20 -40.09
N LEU A 26 -8.36 17.76 -40.49
CA LEU A 26 -9.68 17.15 -40.29
C LEU A 26 -9.82 15.83 -41.06
N SER A 27 -9.38 15.78 -42.32
CA SER A 27 -9.38 14.53 -43.08
C SER A 27 -8.46 13.47 -42.47
N LEU A 28 -7.32 13.87 -41.90
CA LEU A 28 -6.43 12.96 -41.18
C LEU A 28 -7.11 12.45 -39.90
N TYR A 29 -7.74 13.35 -39.13
CA TYR A 29 -8.49 13.01 -37.94
C TYR A 29 -9.64 12.05 -38.24
N ASP A 30 -10.41 12.26 -39.31
CA ASP A 30 -11.51 11.36 -39.70
C ASP A 30 -11.04 9.94 -40.02
N VAL A 31 -9.80 9.78 -40.50
CA VAL A 31 -9.19 8.48 -40.77
C VAL A 31 -8.57 7.86 -39.51
N LEU A 32 -7.94 8.66 -38.66
CA LEU A 32 -7.28 8.19 -37.44
C LEU A 32 -8.26 7.87 -36.30
N ARG A 33 -9.34 8.63 -36.17
CA ARG A 33 -10.35 8.46 -35.12
C ARG A 33 -10.91 7.03 -35.03
N PRO A 34 -11.38 6.39 -36.13
CA PRO A 34 -11.83 5.01 -36.05
C PRO A 34 -10.70 4.05 -35.64
N LEU A 35 -9.44 4.30 -36.02
CA LEU A 35 -8.31 3.48 -35.58
C LEU A 35 -8.11 3.59 -34.06
N ILE A 36 -8.13 4.82 -33.52
CA ILE A 36 -7.97 5.11 -32.07
C ILE A 36 -9.03 4.37 -31.24
N ILE A 37 -10.31 4.45 -31.65
CA ILE A 37 -11.43 3.82 -30.95
C ILE A 37 -11.26 2.29 -30.87
N HIS A 38 -10.65 1.67 -31.87
CA HIS A 38 -10.43 0.22 -31.91
C HIS A 38 -9.18 -0.23 -31.16
N ILE A 39 -8.31 0.67 -30.70
CA ILE A 39 -7.14 0.27 -29.90
C ILE A 39 -7.61 -0.33 -28.57
N ILE A 40 -7.06 -1.51 -28.26
CA ILE A 40 -7.39 -2.31 -27.06
C ILE A 40 -6.28 -2.19 -26.01
N HIS A 41 -5.03 -2.09 -26.46
CA HIS A 41 -3.85 -2.13 -25.61
C HIS A 41 -3.60 -0.77 -24.95
N LEU A 42 -3.51 -0.77 -23.61
CA LEU A 42 -3.19 0.43 -22.83
C LEU A 42 -1.83 1.01 -23.22
N GLU A 43 -0.85 0.16 -23.55
CA GLU A 43 0.51 0.62 -23.90
C GLU A 43 0.50 1.51 -25.13
N THR A 44 -0.12 1.03 -26.21
CA THR A 44 -0.23 1.78 -27.46
C THR A 44 -0.97 3.10 -27.26
N LEU A 45 -2.02 3.12 -26.42
CA LEU A 45 -2.75 4.34 -26.09
C LEU A 45 -1.90 5.32 -25.27
N SER A 46 -1.13 4.84 -24.29
CA SER A 46 -0.24 5.70 -23.50
C SER A 46 0.92 6.26 -24.32
N GLU A 47 1.51 5.46 -25.21
CA GLU A 47 2.54 5.94 -26.14
C GLU A 47 1.97 6.99 -27.08
N LEU A 48 0.78 6.74 -27.66
CA LEU A 48 0.11 7.69 -28.53
C LEU A 48 -0.21 9.01 -27.80
N CYS A 49 -0.70 8.95 -26.56
CA CYS A 49 -0.88 10.14 -25.72
C CYS A 49 0.44 10.89 -25.51
N SER A 50 1.53 10.19 -25.19
CA SER A 50 2.83 10.80 -24.94
C SER A 50 3.40 11.47 -26.19
N ILE A 51 3.29 10.84 -27.36
CA ILE A 51 3.74 11.40 -28.64
C ILE A 51 2.91 12.64 -28.99
N LEU A 52 1.59 12.56 -28.90
CA LEU A 52 0.71 13.68 -29.23
C LEU A 52 0.93 14.87 -28.28
N LYS A 53 1.04 14.61 -26.99
CA LYS A 53 1.22 15.66 -25.98
C LYS A 53 2.62 16.28 -26.03
N ASN A 54 3.67 15.45 -25.89
CA ASN A 54 5.02 15.96 -25.71
C ASN A 54 5.68 16.33 -27.05
N GLU A 55 5.62 15.45 -28.04
CA GLU A 55 6.32 15.67 -29.31
C GLU A 55 5.52 16.60 -30.23
N MET A 56 4.22 16.34 -30.41
CA MET A 56 3.44 17.11 -31.40
C MET A 56 2.98 18.46 -30.86
N LEU A 57 2.34 18.51 -29.68
CA LEU A 57 1.77 19.74 -29.14
C LEU A 57 2.80 20.60 -28.39
N GLU A 58 3.57 20.01 -27.47
CA GLU A 58 4.55 20.77 -26.68
C GLU A 58 5.80 21.14 -27.49
N ASP A 59 6.39 20.22 -28.27
CA ASP A 59 7.63 20.54 -29.02
C ASP A 59 7.36 21.22 -30.38
N HIS A 60 6.50 20.66 -31.23
CA HIS A 60 6.35 21.18 -32.59
C HIS A 60 5.41 22.39 -32.70
N VAL A 61 4.25 22.35 -32.03
CA VAL A 61 3.26 23.43 -32.10
C VAL A 61 3.68 24.63 -31.28
N HIS A 62 4.23 24.46 -30.08
CA HIS A 62 4.68 25.58 -29.26
C HIS A 62 5.78 26.42 -29.95
N ASN A 63 6.72 25.75 -30.63
CA ASN A 63 7.80 26.42 -31.35
C ASN A 63 7.34 27.12 -32.65
N ASN A 64 6.20 26.73 -33.22
CA ASN A 64 5.69 27.24 -34.51
C ASN A 64 4.21 27.64 -34.46
N ALA A 65 3.79 28.25 -33.34
CA ALA A 65 2.38 28.53 -33.03
C ALA A 65 1.64 29.37 -34.08
N ALA A 66 2.33 30.25 -34.81
CA ALA A 66 1.73 31.10 -35.83
C ALA A 66 1.35 30.36 -37.13
N GLN A 67 1.96 29.21 -37.40
CA GLN A 67 1.77 28.45 -38.65
C GLN A 67 0.95 27.16 -38.45
N LEU A 68 0.98 26.57 -37.25
CA LEU A 68 0.33 25.30 -36.92
C LEU A 68 -0.96 25.45 -36.10
N GLY A 69 -1.56 26.64 -36.04
CA GLY A 69 -2.78 26.87 -35.25
C GLY A 69 -3.95 25.94 -35.61
N ALA A 70 -4.12 25.59 -36.89
CA ALA A 70 -5.14 24.63 -37.33
C ALA A 70 -4.84 23.20 -36.88
N PHE A 71 -3.56 22.81 -36.83
CA PHE A 71 -3.12 21.51 -36.33
C PHE A 71 -3.22 21.43 -34.80
N ASP A 72 -2.97 22.53 -34.07
CA ASP A 72 -3.15 22.60 -32.62
C ASP A 72 -4.57 22.23 -32.20
N ALA A 73 -5.59 22.79 -32.87
CA ALA A 73 -6.99 22.51 -32.58
C ALA A 73 -7.35 21.03 -32.80
N VAL A 74 -6.98 20.47 -33.97
CA VAL A 74 -7.26 19.07 -34.29
C VAL A 74 -6.42 18.11 -33.45
N GLY A 75 -5.17 18.45 -33.16
CA GLY A 75 -4.27 17.67 -32.32
C GLY A 75 -4.75 17.58 -30.87
N LYS A 76 -5.29 18.68 -30.30
CA LYS A 76 -5.95 18.68 -29.00
C LYS A 76 -7.20 17.81 -29.00
N GLN A 77 -8.06 17.94 -30.00
CA GLN A 77 -9.25 17.10 -30.14
C GLN A 77 -8.89 15.61 -30.24
N MET A 78 -7.84 15.28 -30.99
CA MET A 78 -7.35 13.91 -31.10
C MET A 78 -6.75 13.42 -29.78
N LEU A 79 -6.01 14.26 -29.06
CA LEU A 79 -5.48 13.93 -27.74
C LEU A 79 -6.61 13.62 -26.75
N GLU A 80 -7.67 14.43 -26.72
CA GLU A 80 -8.85 14.22 -25.87
C GLU A 80 -9.52 12.86 -26.17
N ASP A 81 -9.74 12.52 -27.45
CA ASP A 81 -10.31 11.22 -27.85
C ASP A 81 -9.41 10.03 -27.42
N VAL A 82 -8.08 10.17 -27.56
CA VAL A 82 -7.12 9.12 -27.12
C VAL A 82 -7.13 9.01 -25.58
N GLN A 83 -7.17 10.13 -24.86
CA GLN A 83 -7.24 10.16 -23.40
C GLN A 83 -8.54 9.54 -22.89
N GLU A 84 -9.70 9.88 -23.45
CA GLU A 84 -10.98 9.27 -23.10
C GLU A 84 -10.94 7.75 -23.33
N ARG A 85 -10.39 7.33 -24.48
CA ARG A 85 -10.21 5.92 -24.78
C ARG A 85 -9.27 5.23 -23.80
N LEU A 86 -8.16 5.88 -23.42
CA LEU A 86 -7.21 5.37 -22.43
C LEU A 86 -7.86 5.21 -21.05
N VAL A 87 -8.65 6.20 -20.61
CA VAL A 87 -9.41 6.14 -19.36
C VAL A 87 -10.39 4.96 -19.37
N TYR A 88 -11.17 4.81 -20.44
CA TYR A 88 -12.10 3.70 -20.59
C TYR A 88 -11.39 2.34 -20.56
N ARG A 89 -10.31 2.18 -21.33
CA ARG A 89 -9.53 0.93 -21.35
C ARG A 89 -8.87 0.64 -20.01
N THR A 90 -8.44 1.67 -19.28
CA THR A 90 -7.91 1.55 -17.92
C THR A 90 -8.95 1.03 -16.95
N HIS A 91 -10.16 1.57 -16.97
CA HIS A 91 -11.23 1.09 -16.11
C HIS A 91 -11.52 -0.40 -16.38
N ILE A 92 -11.63 -0.81 -17.66
CA ILE A 92 -11.80 -2.22 -18.02
C ILE A 92 -10.62 -3.07 -17.52
N TYR A 93 -9.38 -2.61 -17.71
CA TYR A 93 -8.18 -3.31 -17.23
C TYR A 93 -8.19 -3.51 -15.71
N ILE A 94 -8.60 -2.50 -14.93
CA ILE A 94 -8.72 -2.64 -13.47
C ILE A 94 -9.73 -3.73 -13.11
N GLN A 95 -10.90 -3.72 -13.76
CA GLN A 95 -11.95 -4.69 -13.51
C GLN A 95 -11.54 -6.12 -13.91
N THR A 96 -10.93 -6.31 -15.07
CA THR A 96 -10.58 -7.64 -15.59
C THR A 96 -9.27 -8.18 -15.05
N ASP A 97 -8.21 -7.38 -15.04
CA ASP A 97 -6.84 -7.83 -14.81
C ASP A 97 -6.34 -7.63 -13.37
N ILE A 98 -7.05 -6.85 -12.55
CA ILE A 98 -6.72 -6.61 -11.14
C ILE A 98 -7.80 -7.22 -10.24
N ILE A 99 -9.06 -6.79 -10.36
CA ILE A 99 -10.17 -7.27 -9.52
C ILE A 99 -10.56 -8.71 -9.87
N GLY A 100 -10.70 -8.99 -11.17
CA GLY A 100 -11.02 -10.30 -11.73
C GLY A 100 -9.82 -11.26 -11.79
N TYR A 101 -8.65 -10.86 -11.29
CA TYR A 101 -7.46 -11.71 -11.31
C TYR A 101 -7.68 -12.96 -10.46
N ASN A 102 -7.57 -14.13 -11.09
CA ASN A 102 -7.55 -15.40 -10.39
C ASN A 102 -6.09 -15.86 -10.21
N PRO A 103 -5.57 -15.94 -8.98
CA PRO A 103 -4.19 -16.31 -8.74
C PRO A 103 -3.88 -17.72 -9.21
N ALA A 104 -2.79 -17.87 -9.98
CA ALA A 104 -2.27 -19.18 -10.32
C ALA A 104 -1.61 -19.83 -9.09
N PRO A 105 -1.52 -21.17 -9.02
CA PRO A 105 -0.87 -21.84 -7.88
C PRO A 105 0.60 -21.42 -7.70
N GLY A 106 1.29 -21.05 -8.78
CA GLY A 106 2.66 -20.50 -8.72
C GLY A 106 2.76 -19.09 -8.14
N ASP A 107 1.70 -18.27 -8.25
CA ASP A 107 1.66 -16.93 -7.65
C ASP A 107 1.43 -16.99 -6.15
N LEU A 108 0.87 -18.10 -5.65
CA LEU A 108 0.58 -18.36 -4.24
C LEU A 108 1.62 -19.27 -3.58
N ALA A 109 2.71 -19.59 -4.27
CA ALA A 109 3.79 -20.45 -3.78
C ALA A 109 4.69 -19.71 -2.76
N TYR A 110 4.07 -19.17 -1.72
CA TYR A 110 4.72 -18.61 -0.55
C TYR A 110 4.55 -19.61 0.62
N PRO A 111 5.62 -19.88 1.41
CA PRO A 111 6.94 -19.24 1.40
C PRO A 111 7.96 -19.83 0.41
N GLU A 112 7.65 -20.90 -0.33
CA GLU A 112 8.64 -21.68 -1.08
C GLU A 112 9.45 -20.85 -2.10
N LYS A 113 8.79 -19.89 -2.76
CA LYS A 113 9.43 -18.96 -3.68
C LYS A 113 10.50 -18.09 -3.00
N LEU A 114 10.27 -17.69 -1.76
CA LEU A 114 11.20 -16.86 -0.99
C LEU A 114 12.39 -17.70 -0.51
N GLU A 115 12.15 -18.92 -0.02
CA GLU A 115 13.23 -19.83 0.41
C GLU A 115 14.16 -20.20 -0.75
N MET A 116 13.61 -20.50 -1.92
CA MET A 116 14.41 -20.82 -3.11
C MET A 116 15.34 -19.65 -3.47
N MET A 117 14.84 -18.42 -3.38
CA MET A 117 15.63 -17.24 -3.70
C MET A 117 16.66 -16.89 -2.64
N GLU A 118 16.36 -17.11 -1.36
CA GLU A 118 17.35 -16.98 -0.30
C GLU A 118 18.52 -17.96 -0.52
N ARG A 119 18.22 -19.22 -0.90
CA ARG A 119 19.26 -20.22 -1.23
C ARG A 119 20.11 -19.80 -2.43
N ILE A 120 19.49 -19.26 -3.47
CA ILE A 120 20.22 -18.74 -4.65
C ILE A 120 21.09 -17.54 -4.26
N ALA A 121 20.59 -16.64 -3.42
CA ALA A 121 21.35 -15.49 -2.96
C ALA A 121 22.54 -15.90 -2.08
N GLN A 122 22.35 -16.90 -1.21
CA GLN A 122 23.42 -17.48 -0.40
C GLN A 122 24.49 -18.13 -1.29
N SER A 123 24.11 -18.93 -2.29
CA SER A 123 25.07 -19.55 -3.21
C SER A 123 25.85 -18.52 -4.01
N LEU A 124 25.19 -17.46 -4.52
CA LEU A 124 25.85 -16.38 -5.23
C LEU A 124 26.82 -15.59 -4.33
N LYS A 125 26.44 -15.34 -3.08
CA LYS A 125 27.31 -14.68 -2.10
C LYS A 125 28.53 -15.54 -1.75
N GLU A 126 28.33 -16.86 -1.61
CA GLU A 126 29.43 -17.81 -1.41
C GLU A 126 30.35 -17.90 -2.62
N GLU A 127 29.81 -17.87 -3.84
CA GLU A 127 30.60 -17.83 -5.08
C GLU A 127 31.42 -16.54 -5.18
N GLN A 128 30.83 -15.38 -4.85
CA GLN A 128 31.53 -14.10 -4.80
C GLN A 128 32.65 -14.11 -3.74
N LEU A 129 32.39 -14.62 -2.53
CA LEU A 129 33.41 -14.75 -1.49
C LEU A 129 34.55 -15.70 -1.91
N LYS A 130 34.25 -16.78 -2.64
CA LYS A 130 35.26 -17.69 -3.19
C LYS A 130 36.09 -17.03 -4.29
N GLN A 131 35.48 -16.22 -5.15
CA GLN A 131 36.19 -15.45 -6.18
C GLN A 131 37.09 -14.36 -5.57
N THR A 132 36.61 -13.59 -4.59
CA THR A 132 37.43 -12.60 -3.87
C THR A 132 38.59 -13.25 -3.11
N SER A 133 38.39 -14.44 -2.56
CA SER A 133 39.45 -15.20 -1.86
C SER A 133 40.50 -15.76 -2.83
N GLN A 134 40.12 -16.11 -4.07
CA GLN A 134 41.06 -16.57 -5.09
C GLN A 134 41.90 -15.43 -5.67
N GLU A 135 41.36 -14.22 -5.81
CA GLU A 135 42.14 -13.05 -6.26
C GLU A 135 43.16 -12.57 -5.21
N SER A 136 42.91 -12.78 -3.92
CA SER A 136 43.89 -12.45 -2.86
C SER A 136 45.12 -13.38 -2.80
N SER A 137 45.12 -14.49 -3.55
CA SER A 137 46.26 -15.42 -3.61
C SER A 137 47.08 -15.29 -4.90
N PHE A 138 46.74 -14.36 -5.80
CA PHE A 138 47.39 -14.22 -7.11
C PHE A 138 47.87 -12.78 -7.44
N SER A 139 48.16 -11.98 -6.40
CA SER A 139 48.77 -10.65 -6.56
C SER A 139 50.19 -10.61 -5.99
N ASP A 140 51.10 -11.29 -6.67
CA ASP A 140 52.52 -10.94 -6.66
C ASP A 140 53.13 -11.21 -8.05
N VAL A 141 52.91 -10.28 -8.99
CA VAL A 141 53.93 -9.74 -9.92
C VAL A 141 53.34 -8.44 -10.51
N GLN A 142 53.82 -7.31 -10.02
CA GLN A 142 53.68 -6.00 -10.66
C GLN A 142 54.56 -5.97 -11.92
N LEU A 143 54.03 -5.56 -13.07
CA LEU A 143 54.79 -4.85 -14.12
C LEU A 143 53.83 -3.91 -14.85
N GLU A 144 54.19 -2.64 -14.86
CA GLU A 144 53.52 -1.54 -15.56
C GLU A 144 53.61 -1.75 -17.07
N ASP A 145 52.51 -1.56 -17.80
CA ASP A 145 52.56 -0.77 -19.03
C ASP A 145 51.21 -0.14 -19.36
N ALA A 146 51.27 1.11 -19.79
CA ALA A 146 50.15 1.98 -20.09
C ALA A 146 49.75 1.87 -21.57
N GLU A 147 48.46 2.14 -21.83
CA GLU A 147 47.94 2.58 -23.14
C GLU A 147 47.98 1.59 -24.32
N ALA A 148 47.00 0.67 -24.39
CA ALA A 148 46.24 0.40 -25.62
C ALA A 148 45.14 -0.66 -25.42
N ARG A 149 43.87 -0.22 -25.35
CA ARG A 149 42.75 -0.69 -26.21
C ARG A 149 41.40 -0.21 -25.65
N ARG A 150 41.05 1.01 -26.08
CA ARG A 150 39.66 1.42 -26.29
C ARG A 150 39.04 0.56 -27.39
N ASN A 151 38.13 -0.34 -27.05
CA ASN A 151 36.80 -0.48 -27.66
C ASN A 151 36.13 -1.79 -27.19
N SER A 152 34.80 -1.75 -27.15
CA SER A 152 33.84 -2.79 -26.75
C SER A 152 33.79 -3.13 -25.25
N ASN A 153 33.04 -2.33 -24.48
CA ASN A 153 32.10 -2.82 -23.44
C ASN A 153 31.31 -1.67 -22.77
N ALA A 154 30.68 -0.81 -23.56
CA ALA A 154 29.81 0.26 -23.04
C ALA A 154 28.43 -0.23 -22.58
N GLY A 155 28.10 -1.53 -22.71
CA GLY A 155 26.81 -2.12 -22.31
C GLY A 155 26.79 -2.83 -20.94
N SER A 156 27.93 -2.95 -20.25
CA SER A 156 28.03 -3.76 -19.02
C SER A 156 28.21 -2.95 -17.73
N LEU A 157 28.48 -1.64 -17.82
CA LEU A 157 28.76 -0.80 -16.65
C LEU A 157 27.51 -0.26 -15.94
N GLU A 158 26.35 -0.25 -16.59
CA GLU A 158 25.08 0.12 -15.93
C GLU A 158 24.47 -1.03 -15.13
N ALA A 159 24.78 -2.28 -15.47
CA ALA A 159 24.35 -3.45 -14.70
C ALA A 159 25.10 -3.58 -13.36
N SER A 160 26.41 -3.29 -13.31
CA SER A 160 27.21 -3.49 -12.10
C SER A 160 27.00 -2.46 -10.99
N ARG A 161 26.42 -1.27 -11.27
CA ARG A 161 26.20 -0.25 -10.23
C ARG A 161 24.85 -0.35 -9.51
N LEU A 162 23.92 -1.18 -9.99
CA LEU A 162 22.64 -1.44 -9.33
C LEU A 162 22.67 -2.63 -8.35
N HIS A 163 23.77 -3.39 -8.30
CA HIS A 163 23.84 -4.64 -7.55
C HIS A 163 24.49 -4.54 -6.15
N ALA A 164 24.72 -3.34 -5.61
CA ALA A 164 25.42 -3.20 -4.33
C ALA A 164 24.52 -3.02 -3.08
N SER A 165 23.17 -2.99 -3.20
CA SER A 165 22.31 -2.82 -2.01
C SER A 165 20.88 -3.35 -2.10
N VAL A 166 20.47 -3.98 -3.21
CA VAL A 166 19.09 -4.42 -3.38
C VAL A 166 18.97 -5.89 -2.98
N SER A 167 18.11 -6.18 -2.00
CA SER A 167 17.80 -7.55 -1.60
C SER A 167 17.27 -8.33 -2.82
N PRO A 168 17.63 -9.61 -3.02
CA PRO A 168 17.08 -10.45 -4.10
C PRO A 168 15.53 -10.45 -4.13
N ALA A 169 14.90 -10.13 -2.99
CA ALA A 169 13.46 -9.94 -2.77
C ALA A 169 12.82 -8.81 -3.60
N ASP A 170 13.60 -7.83 -4.05
CA ASP A 170 13.14 -6.61 -4.71
C ASP A 170 13.19 -6.68 -6.24
N LEU A 171 13.55 -7.84 -6.81
CA LEU A 171 13.40 -8.07 -8.23
C LEU A 171 11.91 -8.03 -8.59
N HIS A 172 11.52 -7.18 -9.53
CA HIS A 172 10.12 -7.03 -10.02
C HIS A 172 9.46 -8.36 -10.46
N GLY A 173 10.23 -9.45 -10.64
CA GLY A 173 9.73 -10.81 -10.90
C GLY A 173 9.17 -11.54 -9.66
N MET A 174 9.38 -11.02 -8.46
CA MET A 174 8.88 -11.60 -7.21
C MET A 174 7.59 -10.99 -6.73
N TRP A 175 7.22 -9.82 -7.23
CA TRP A 175 6.03 -9.13 -6.82
C TRP A 175 4.79 -9.91 -7.28
N TYR A 176 3.77 -9.91 -6.43
CA TYR A 176 2.48 -10.45 -6.80
C TYR A 176 1.96 -9.78 -8.09
N PRO A 177 1.42 -10.53 -9.07
CA PRO A 177 1.13 -10.00 -10.40
C PRO A 177 0.23 -8.75 -10.41
N THR A 178 -0.77 -8.67 -9.53
CA THR A 178 -1.64 -7.49 -9.49
C THR A 178 -0.93 -6.22 -9.03
N VAL A 179 0.02 -6.33 -8.09
CA VAL A 179 0.86 -5.20 -7.66
C VAL A 179 1.65 -4.65 -8.84
N ARG A 180 2.31 -5.54 -9.60
CA ARG A 180 3.07 -5.13 -10.79
C ARG A 180 2.17 -4.48 -11.85
N ARG A 181 1.02 -5.09 -12.13
CA ARG A 181 0.02 -4.58 -13.10
C ARG A 181 -0.47 -3.19 -12.71
N THR A 182 -0.84 -2.99 -11.45
CA THR A 182 -1.27 -1.69 -10.92
C THR A 182 -0.18 -0.63 -11.05
N LEU A 183 1.05 -0.91 -10.61
CA LEU A 183 2.13 0.07 -10.63
C LEU A 183 2.54 0.48 -12.05
N VAL A 184 2.60 -0.48 -12.99
CA VAL A 184 2.86 -0.19 -14.41
C VAL A 184 1.72 0.61 -15.03
N CYS A 185 0.47 0.33 -14.66
CA CYS A 185 -0.68 1.12 -15.09
C CYS A 185 -0.56 2.56 -14.60
N LEU A 186 -0.30 2.77 -13.31
CA LEU A 186 -0.18 4.10 -12.71
C LEU A 186 0.95 4.93 -13.34
N SER A 187 2.12 4.34 -13.58
CA SER A 187 3.26 5.05 -14.17
C SER A 187 2.98 5.57 -15.58
N LYS A 188 2.19 4.82 -16.37
CA LYS A 188 1.77 5.22 -17.72
C LYS A 188 0.70 6.32 -17.69
N LEU A 189 -0.31 6.17 -16.84
CA LEU A 189 -1.39 7.14 -16.72
C LEU A 189 -0.88 8.50 -16.23
N TYR A 190 0.09 8.50 -15.31
CA TYR A 190 0.64 9.72 -14.71
C TYR A 190 1.18 10.72 -15.75
N ARG A 191 1.75 10.24 -16.86
CA ARG A 191 2.29 11.11 -17.91
C ARG A 191 1.24 11.56 -18.93
N CYS A 192 0.20 10.75 -19.11
CA CYS A 192 -0.73 10.87 -20.23
C CYS A 192 -2.03 11.60 -19.89
N ILE A 193 -2.40 11.70 -18.61
CA ILE A 193 -3.73 12.13 -18.16
C ILE A 193 -3.62 13.30 -17.20
N ASP A 194 -4.65 14.15 -17.18
CA ASP A 194 -4.76 15.24 -16.22
C ASP A 194 -4.86 14.76 -14.77
N LYS A 195 -4.37 15.59 -13.85
CA LYS A 195 -4.28 15.27 -12.42
C LYS A 195 -5.60 14.77 -11.82
N ALA A 196 -6.71 15.43 -12.13
CA ALA A 196 -8.03 15.08 -11.56
C ALA A 196 -8.52 13.68 -11.99
N VAL A 197 -8.31 13.32 -13.25
CA VAL A 197 -8.74 12.01 -13.78
C VAL A 197 -7.76 10.92 -13.33
N PHE A 198 -6.45 11.21 -13.34
CA PHE A 198 -5.43 10.32 -12.81
C PHE A 198 -5.70 9.95 -11.35
N GLN A 199 -6.07 10.95 -10.54
CA GLN A 199 -6.45 10.76 -9.15
C GLN A 199 -7.56 9.71 -8.99
N GLY A 200 -8.71 9.89 -9.64
CA GLY A 200 -9.83 8.94 -9.55
C GLY A 200 -9.45 7.52 -10.00
N LEU A 201 -8.76 7.40 -11.13
CA LEU A 201 -8.28 6.11 -11.63
C LEU A 201 -7.27 5.45 -10.69
N SER A 202 -6.40 6.25 -10.07
CA SER A 202 -5.40 5.73 -9.14
C SER A 202 -6.03 5.16 -7.88
N GLN A 203 -7.07 5.82 -7.35
CA GLN A 203 -7.80 5.33 -6.20
C GLN A 203 -8.48 4.00 -6.52
N GLU A 204 -9.15 3.90 -7.68
CA GLU A 204 -9.79 2.66 -8.12
C GLU A 204 -8.76 1.53 -8.28
N ALA A 205 -7.64 1.79 -8.96
CA ALA A 205 -6.61 0.80 -9.21
C ALA A 205 -5.91 0.33 -7.92
N LEU A 206 -5.65 1.23 -6.98
CA LEU A 206 -5.05 0.91 -5.68
C LEU A 206 -6.01 0.12 -4.80
N SER A 207 -7.28 0.54 -4.72
CA SER A 207 -8.32 -0.20 -3.97
C SER A 207 -8.51 -1.61 -4.53
N ALA A 208 -8.59 -1.74 -5.85
CA ALA A 208 -8.65 -3.03 -6.54
C ALA A 208 -7.44 -3.93 -6.22
N CYS A 209 -6.24 -3.35 -6.19
CA CYS A 209 -5.02 -4.08 -5.84
C CYS A 209 -5.06 -4.59 -4.40
N ILE A 210 -5.45 -3.74 -3.44
CA ILE A 210 -5.60 -4.12 -2.03
C ILE A 210 -6.61 -5.27 -1.88
N GLN A 211 -7.76 -5.19 -2.54
CA GLN A 211 -8.76 -6.27 -2.50
C GLN A 211 -8.21 -7.59 -3.06
N SER A 212 -7.44 -7.53 -4.14
CA SER A 212 -6.78 -8.72 -4.70
C SER A 212 -5.74 -9.31 -3.75
N LEU A 213 -4.95 -8.45 -3.08
CA LEU A 213 -3.98 -8.88 -2.08
C LEU A 213 -4.65 -9.52 -0.86
N LEU A 214 -5.77 -8.99 -0.39
CA LEU A 214 -6.55 -9.56 0.71
C LEU A 214 -7.09 -10.96 0.36
N LYS A 215 -7.64 -11.11 -0.86
CA LYS A 215 -8.08 -12.43 -1.36
C LYS A 215 -6.90 -13.41 -1.43
N ALA A 216 -5.75 -12.98 -1.92
CA ALA A 216 -4.56 -13.82 -1.99
C ALA A 216 -4.05 -14.22 -0.60
N SER A 217 -4.02 -13.28 0.37
CA SER A 217 -3.63 -13.59 1.75
C SER A 217 -4.58 -14.58 2.41
N ASP A 218 -5.89 -14.48 2.16
CA ASP A 218 -6.88 -15.41 2.70
C ASP A 218 -6.72 -16.83 2.11
N ILE A 219 -6.27 -16.95 0.87
CA ILE A 219 -5.99 -18.26 0.26
C ILE A 219 -4.72 -18.87 0.86
N ILE A 220 -3.66 -18.06 1.04
CA ILE A 220 -2.40 -18.52 1.67
C ILE A 220 -2.65 -18.94 3.12
N LEU A 221 -3.44 -18.14 3.86
CA LEU A 221 -3.87 -18.42 5.23
C LEU A 221 -4.52 -19.81 5.38
N LYS A 222 -5.34 -20.21 4.40
CA LYS A 222 -6.04 -21.51 4.39
C LYS A 222 -5.15 -22.68 3.99
N ASN A 223 -4.20 -22.45 3.09
CA ASN A 223 -3.41 -23.52 2.47
C ASN A 223 -2.07 -23.81 3.18
N LYS A 224 -1.50 -22.81 3.87
CA LYS A 224 -0.15 -22.85 4.44
C LYS A 224 -0.18 -22.54 5.94
N THR A 225 0.44 -21.46 6.37
CA THR A 225 0.41 -21.01 7.75
C THR A 225 -0.24 -19.64 7.89
N GLN A 226 -0.76 -19.38 9.08
CA GLN A 226 -1.37 -18.10 9.43
C GLN A 226 -0.36 -16.93 9.38
N ILE A 227 0.90 -17.21 9.70
CA ILE A 227 1.99 -16.24 9.67
C ILE A 227 2.31 -15.86 8.21
N ASP A 228 2.39 -16.86 7.33
CA ASP A 228 2.68 -16.64 5.90
C ASP A 228 1.66 -15.74 5.22
N GLY A 229 0.37 -15.97 5.47
CA GLY A 229 -0.70 -15.13 4.88
C GLY A 229 -0.60 -13.66 5.32
N GLN A 230 -0.33 -13.41 6.60
CA GLN A 230 -0.20 -12.06 7.13
C GLN A 230 1.09 -11.37 6.68
N LEU A 231 2.23 -12.07 6.71
CA LEU A 231 3.50 -11.53 6.25
C LEU A 231 3.52 -11.29 4.74
N PHE A 232 2.85 -12.13 3.95
CA PHE A 232 2.61 -11.89 2.54
C PHE A 232 1.89 -10.56 2.31
N LEU A 233 0.80 -10.32 3.05
CA LEU A 233 0.02 -9.08 2.94
C LEU A 233 0.86 -7.85 3.34
N ILE A 234 1.54 -7.91 4.49
CA ILE A 234 2.40 -6.81 4.99
C ILE A 234 3.50 -6.51 3.98
N LYS A 235 4.19 -7.53 3.45
CA LYS A 235 5.25 -7.37 2.44
C LYS A 235 4.74 -6.61 1.21
N HIS A 236 3.62 -7.04 0.63
CA HIS A 236 3.11 -6.44 -0.60
C HIS A 236 2.51 -5.05 -0.38
N LEU A 237 1.92 -4.78 0.79
CA LEU A 237 1.47 -3.43 1.16
C LEU A 237 2.65 -2.47 1.39
N LEU A 238 3.77 -2.94 1.96
CA LEU A 238 5.00 -2.15 2.08
C LEU A 238 5.59 -1.81 0.71
N ILE A 239 5.66 -2.79 -0.20
CA ILE A 239 6.11 -2.57 -1.58
C ILE A 239 5.20 -1.54 -2.26
N MET A 240 3.88 -1.72 -2.18
CA MET A 240 2.91 -0.78 -2.75
C MET A 240 3.12 0.63 -2.20
N ARG A 241 3.27 0.79 -0.88
CA ARG A 241 3.50 2.08 -0.20
C ARG A 241 4.78 2.77 -0.68
N GLU A 242 5.86 2.03 -0.84
CA GLU A 242 7.15 2.58 -1.31
C GLU A 242 7.04 3.03 -2.77
N GLN A 243 6.42 2.20 -3.62
CA GLN A 243 6.33 2.47 -5.05
C GLN A 243 5.34 3.58 -5.39
N ILE A 244 4.36 3.88 -4.52
CA ILE A 244 3.48 5.05 -4.69
C ILE A 244 4.12 6.34 -4.19
N ALA A 245 5.27 6.29 -3.51
CA ALA A 245 5.91 7.47 -2.94
C ALA A 245 6.34 8.54 -3.94
N PRO A 246 6.89 8.20 -5.12
CA PRO A 246 7.27 9.18 -6.13
C PRO A 246 6.11 10.00 -6.70
N PHE A 247 4.86 9.54 -6.54
CA PHE A 247 3.66 10.18 -7.11
C PHE A 247 2.92 11.08 -6.09
N HIS A 248 3.54 11.38 -4.94
CA HIS A 248 2.92 11.98 -3.75
C HIS A 248 2.18 13.32 -3.92
N THR A 249 2.50 14.15 -4.92
CA THR A 249 1.87 15.47 -5.08
C THR A 249 0.46 15.42 -5.65
N ASP A 250 0.06 14.29 -6.23
CA ASP A 250 -1.08 14.24 -7.13
C ASP A 250 -2.12 13.18 -6.76
N PHE A 251 -2.08 12.53 -5.58
CA PHE A 251 -3.06 11.51 -5.16
C PHE A 251 -4.18 11.99 -4.21
N ALA A 252 -4.19 13.27 -3.84
CA ALA A 252 -5.22 13.81 -2.94
C ALA A 252 -6.49 14.17 -3.73
N ILE A 253 -7.51 13.32 -3.68
CA ILE A 253 -8.83 13.61 -4.24
C ILE A 253 -9.63 14.47 -3.26
N LYS A 254 -10.22 15.56 -3.77
CA LYS A 254 -11.27 16.31 -3.09
C LYS A 254 -12.63 15.71 -3.47
N GLU A 255 -13.06 14.65 -2.80
CA GLU A 255 -14.44 14.17 -2.96
C GLU A 255 -15.36 15.09 -2.15
N ILE A 256 -16.22 15.83 -2.85
CA ILE A 256 -17.28 16.63 -2.24
C ILE A 256 -18.46 15.69 -1.97
N SER A 257 -18.41 14.95 -0.87
CA SER A 257 -19.59 14.21 -0.42
C SER A 257 -20.54 15.17 0.32
N LEU A 258 -21.78 15.31 -0.16
CA LEU A 258 -22.83 16.01 0.57
C LEU A 258 -23.30 15.15 1.76
N ASP A 259 -23.09 15.60 2.99
CA ASP A 259 -23.65 14.95 4.18
C ASP A 259 -25.14 15.31 4.31
N LEU A 260 -26.01 14.52 3.67
CA LEU A 260 -27.46 14.72 3.67
C LEU A 260 -28.13 14.40 5.02
N LYS A 261 -27.39 14.05 6.08
CA LYS A 261 -27.98 13.73 7.39
C LYS A 261 -28.78 14.90 7.96
N LYS A 262 -28.23 16.13 7.89
CA LYS A 262 -28.91 17.35 8.34
C LYS A 262 -30.13 17.67 7.48
N THR A 263 -29.99 17.57 6.15
CA THR A 263 -31.11 17.76 5.20
C THR A 263 -32.22 16.73 5.41
N ARG A 264 -31.86 15.47 5.67
CA ARG A 264 -32.80 14.38 5.97
C ARG A 264 -33.52 14.62 7.29
N ASP A 265 -32.80 15.00 8.34
CA ASP A 265 -33.39 15.24 9.66
C ASP A 265 -34.30 16.50 9.65
N ALA A 266 -33.93 17.55 8.91
CA ALA A 266 -34.76 18.74 8.66
C ALA A 266 -35.99 18.41 7.80
N ALA A 267 -35.87 17.54 6.79
CA ALA A 267 -37.00 17.04 5.99
C ALA A 267 -37.95 16.15 6.82
N PHE A 268 -37.43 15.32 7.73
CA PHE A 268 -38.26 14.54 8.66
C PHE A 268 -39.00 15.41 9.67
N LYS A 269 -38.41 16.53 10.12
CA LYS A 269 -39.12 17.54 10.94
C LYS A 269 -40.31 18.15 10.19
N ILE A 270 -40.20 18.37 8.87
CA ILE A 270 -41.26 18.84 7.97
C ILE A 270 -42.34 17.76 7.78
N LEU A 271 -41.95 16.51 7.52
CA LEU A 271 -42.88 15.40 7.26
C LEU A 271 -43.67 14.94 8.50
N ASN A 272 -43.31 15.40 9.70
CA ASN A 272 -44.08 15.12 10.90
C ASN A 272 -45.46 15.83 10.85
N PRO A 273 -46.58 15.11 11.03
CA PRO A 273 -47.94 15.65 10.91
C PRO A 273 -48.29 16.75 11.93
N LYS A 274 -47.43 16.97 12.95
CA LYS A 274 -47.55 18.06 13.93
C LYS A 274 -46.96 19.40 13.46
N ALA A 275 -46.18 19.41 12.36
CA ALA A 275 -45.54 20.61 11.80
C ALA A 275 -46.41 21.33 10.75
N VAL A 276 -47.46 20.67 10.25
CA VAL A 276 -48.39 21.18 9.22
C VAL A 276 -48.98 22.57 9.52
N PRO A 277 -49.44 22.89 10.75
CA PRO A 277 -49.99 24.23 11.06
C PRO A 277 -48.93 25.34 11.19
N LYS A 278 -47.63 25.02 11.03
CA LYS A 278 -46.51 25.99 11.11
C LYS A 278 -45.85 26.29 9.75
N PHE A 279 -46.27 25.63 8.66
CA PHE A 279 -45.72 25.86 7.32
C PHE A 279 -45.95 27.26 6.75
N PHE A 280 -47.05 27.90 7.11
CA PHE A 280 -47.47 29.17 6.52
C PHE A 280 -47.56 30.32 7.54
N ARG A 281 -46.94 30.17 8.71
CA ARG A 281 -46.90 31.27 9.69
C ARG A 281 -45.89 32.32 9.23
N LEU A 282 -46.36 33.55 8.99
CA LEU A 282 -45.57 34.74 8.61
C LEU A 282 -44.71 35.32 9.77
N ASN A 283 -44.27 34.47 10.70
CA ASN A 283 -43.39 34.86 11.82
C ASN A 283 -42.01 34.21 11.62
N SER A 284 -40.98 34.69 12.32
CA SER A 284 -39.57 34.23 12.23
C SER A 284 -39.32 32.75 12.55
N HIS A 285 -40.37 31.99 12.92
CA HIS A 285 -40.34 30.57 13.27
C HIS A 285 -41.13 29.73 12.24
N ASN A 286 -40.91 29.97 10.95
CA ASN A 286 -41.52 29.19 9.87
C ASN A 286 -40.69 27.91 9.64
N ALA A 287 -41.33 26.75 9.65
CA ALA A 287 -40.68 25.45 9.40
C ALA A 287 -40.05 25.35 8.00
N ILE A 288 -40.55 26.11 7.02
CA ILE A 288 -39.96 26.21 5.67
C ILE A 288 -38.68 27.06 5.69
N LEU A 289 -38.68 28.16 6.44
CA LEU A 289 -37.48 28.99 6.61
C LEU A 289 -36.42 28.23 7.41
N GLU A 290 -36.82 27.53 8.46
CA GLU A 290 -35.95 26.65 9.26
C GLU A 290 -35.35 25.53 8.39
N PHE A 291 -36.10 24.93 7.47
CA PHE A 291 -35.55 23.98 6.50
C PHE A 291 -34.64 24.61 5.45
N LEU A 292 -34.94 25.82 4.97
CA LEU A 292 -34.06 26.52 4.03
C LEU A 292 -32.76 27.02 4.70
N LEU A 293 -32.78 27.29 6.00
CA LEU A 293 -31.63 27.71 6.80
C LEU A 293 -30.82 26.50 7.33
N GLU A 294 -31.48 25.50 7.94
CA GLU A 294 -30.84 24.32 8.56
C GLU A 294 -30.70 23.12 7.60
N GLY A 295 -31.46 23.07 6.52
CA GLY A 295 -31.43 21.99 5.53
C GLY A 295 -30.38 22.19 4.43
N THR A 296 -29.61 23.28 4.50
CA THR A 296 -28.43 23.47 3.65
C THR A 296 -27.48 22.30 3.90
N PRO A 297 -27.17 21.50 2.86
CA PRO A 297 -26.30 20.36 3.03
C PRO A 297 -24.93 20.85 3.47
N GLU A 298 -24.45 20.33 4.60
CA GLU A 298 -23.11 20.64 5.06
C GLU A 298 -22.13 19.93 4.13
N ILE A 299 -21.35 20.72 3.39
CA ILE A 299 -20.29 20.22 2.54
C ILE A 299 -19.16 19.80 3.47
N LYS A 300 -19.08 18.50 3.76
CA LYS A 300 -17.92 17.92 4.44
C LYS A 300 -16.97 17.42 3.36
N GLU A 301 -15.86 18.13 3.22
CA GLU A 301 -14.76 17.74 2.37
C GLU A 301 -14.10 16.47 2.96
N HIS A 302 -14.37 15.32 2.36
CA HIS A 302 -13.65 14.10 2.70
C HIS A 302 -12.40 14.01 1.83
N TYR A 303 -11.25 14.33 2.42
CA TYR A 303 -9.95 14.09 1.81
C TYR A 303 -9.65 12.59 1.84
N ILE A 304 -9.98 11.87 0.76
CA ILE A 304 -9.58 10.48 0.58
C ILE A 304 -8.26 10.49 -0.19
N ASP A 305 -7.17 10.38 0.55
CA ASP A 305 -5.84 10.20 0.01
C ASP A 305 -5.62 8.69 -0.20
N SER A 306 -5.42 8.27 -1.45
CA SER A 306 -5.16 6.87 -1.80
C SER A 306 -3.96 6.29 -1.04
N LYS A 307 -2.98 7.12 -0.68
CA LYS A 307 -1.86 6.73 0.19
C LYS A 307 -2.33 6.43 1.61
N LYS A 308 -3.18 7.28 2.17
CA LYS A 308 -3.73 7.10 3.51
C LYS A 308 -4.54 5.81 3.62
N ASP A 309 -5.20 5.39 2.54
CA ASP A 309 -5.91 4.12 2.49
C ASP A 309 -4.95 2.92 2.51
N VAL A 310 -3.88 2.94 1.71
CA VAL A 310 -2.80 1.94 1.77
C VAL A 310 -2.15 1.90 3.16
N ASP A 311 -1.81 3.06 3.73
CA ASP A 311 -1.23 3.18 5.07
C ASP A 311 -2.19 2.66 6.16
N ARG A 312 -3.50 2.90 6.02
CA ARG A 312 -4.54 2.38 6.92
C ARG A 312 -4.59 0.85 6.87
N HIS A 313 -4.63 0.27 5.68
CA HIS A 313 -4.64 -1.18 5.51
C HIS A 313 -3.34 -1.83 5.99
N LEU A 314 -2.19 -1.19 5.75
CA LEU A 314 -0.90 -1.64 6.26
C LEU A 314 -0.88 -1.62 7.79
N LYS A 315 -1.27 -0.51 8.42
CA LYS A 315 -1.33 -0.38 9.87
C LYS A 315 -2.26 -1.42 10.49
N PHE A 316 -3.45 -1.60 9.92
CA PHE A 316 -4.40 -2.60 10.36
C PHE A 316 -3.83 -4.03 10.28
N SER A 317 -3.16 -4.37 9.17
CA SER A 317 -2.53 -5.68 8.97
C SER A 317 -1.41 -5.92 9.99
N CYS A 318 -0.58 -4.90 10.25
CA CYS A 318 0.45 -4.96 11.28
C CYS A 318 -0.13 -5.11 12.69
N GLU A 319 -1.19 -4.36 13.03
CA GLU A 319 -1.87 -4.45 14.33
C GLU A 319 -2.49 -5.84 14.54
N GLN A 320 -3.15 -6.40 13.52
CA GLN A 320 -3.68 -7.77 13.57
C GLN A 320 -2.57 -8.80 13.75
N PHE A 321 -1.46 -8.67 13.02
CA PHE A 321 -0.30 -9.54 13.19
C PHE A 321 0.24 -9.46 14.63
N ILE A 322 0.45 -8.26 15.17
CA ILE A 322 0.94 -8.04 16.52
C ILE A 322 0.02 -8.70 17.55
N GLN A 323 -1.30 -8.43 17.48
CA GLN A 323 -2.29 -9.01 18.39
C GLN A 323 -2.27 -10.53 18.36
N GLN A 324 -2.23 -11.11 17.16
CA GLN A 324 -2.23 -12.55 17.00
C GLN A 324 -0.94 -13.20 17.51
N GLN A 325 0.23 -12.60 17.22
CA GLN A 325 1.50 -13.11 17.75
C GLN A 325 1.53 -13.01 19.29
N THR A 326 1.05 -11.89 19.87
CA THR A 326 0.91 -11.75 21.32
C THR A 326 0.01 -12.85 21.90
N GLN A 327 -1.15 -13.12 21.29
CA GLN A 327 -2.06 -14.20 21.72
C GLN A 327 -1.41 -15.58 21.63
N ILE A 328 -0.64 -15.87 20.58
CA ILE A 328 0.07 -17.16 20.44
C ILE A 328 1.12 -17.33 21.54
N PHE A 329 1.86 -16.27 21.88
CA PHE A 329 2.92 -16.36 22.87
C PHE A 329 2.41 -16.35 24.30
N VAL A 330 1.41 -15.53 24.61
CA VAL A 330 1.03 -15.19 25.99
C VAL A 330 -0.46 -15.36 26.26
N GLY A 331 -1.26 -15.80 25.30
CA GLY A 331 -2.72 -15.93 25.45
C GLY A 331 -3.14 -16.75 26.68
N ASN A 332 -2.44 -17.84 27.00
CA ASN A 332 -2.72 -18.65 28.19
C ASN A 332 -2.52 -17.88 29.50
N LEU A 333 -1.50 -17.00 29.55
CA LEU A 333 -1.25 -16.13 30.70
C LEU A 333 -2.25 -14.97 30.74
N GLU A 334 -2.62 -14.41 29.60
CA GLU A 334 -3.64 -13.35 29.53
C GLU A 334 -4.99 -13.87 30.02
N GLU A 335 -5.43 -15.06 29.60
CA GLU A 335 -6.66 -15.68 30.09
C GLU A 335 -6.63 -15.89 31.61
N PHE A 336 -5.50 -16.32 32.16
CA PHE A 336 -5.31 -16.43 33.60
C PHE A 336 -5.43 -15.07 34.29
N LEU A 337 -4.74 -14.05 33.79
CA LEU A 337 -4.80 -12.69 34.33
C LEU A 337 -6.20 -12.08 34.24
N THR A 338 -6.95 -12.34 33.17
CA THR A 338 -8.34 -11.89 33.03
C THR A 338 -9.24 -12.55 34.08
N LYS A 339 -9.07 -13.85 34.34
CA LYS A 339 -9.81 -14.55 35.41
C LYS A 339 -9.50 -13.97 36.79
N VAL A 340 -8.23 -13.67 37.07
CA VAL A 340 -7.85 -13.02 38.34
C VAL A 340 -8.39 -11.59 38.44
N ALA A 341 -8.33 -10.80 37.37
CA ALA A 341 -8.87 -9.44 37.34
C ALA A 341 -10.40 -9.42 37.54
N ALA A 342 -11.12 -10.37 36.95
CA ALA A 342 -12.55 -10.53 37.16
C ALA A 342 -12.88 -10.84 38.63
N LEU A 343 -12.12 -11.73 39.27
CA LEU A 343 -12.25 -11.99 40.70
C LEU A 343 -11.98 -10.75 41.56
N LYS A 344 -10.87 -10.03 41.30
CA LYS A 344 -10.55 -8.79 42.03
C LYS A 344 -11.67 -7.74 41.86
N THR A 345 -12.29 -7.65 40.68
CA THR A 345 -13.40 -6.72 40.41
C THR A 345 -14.68 -7.12 41.16
N THR A 346 -15.00 -8.41 41.28
CA THR A 346 -16.15 -8.87 42.07
C THR A 346 -15.99 -8.60 43.57
N VAL A 347 -14.76 -8.63 44.09
CA VAL A 347 -14.45 -8.25 45.48
C VAL A 347 -14.67 -6.74 45.69
N VAL A 348 -14.25 -5.90 44.74
CA VAL A 348 -14.44 -4.43 44.81
C VAL A 348 -15.92 -4.03 44.72
N GLN A 349 -16.76 -4.82 44.04
CA GLN A 349 -18.21 -4.59 43.93
C GLN A 349 -19.03 -5.12 45.13
N GLY A 350 -18.38 -5.51 46.23
CA GLY A 350 -19.04 -5.98 47.45
C GLY A 350 -19.37 -7.48 47.49
N GLY A 351 -18.74 -8.28 46.62
CA GLY A 351 -18.80 -9.75 46.67
C GLY A 351 -17.92 -10.36 47.78
N PRO A 352 -18.01 -11.68 48.01
CA PRO A 352 -17.20 -12.35 49.03
C PRO A 352 -15.70 -12.23 48.74
N THR A 353 -14.88 -11.99 49.77
CA THR A 353 -13.41 -11.99 49.67
C THR A 353 -12.92 -13.42 49.48
N TYR A 354 -12.79 -13.87 48.22
CA TYR A 354 -12.17 -15.15 47.90
C TYR A 354 -10.64 -14.99 47.83
N SER A 355 -9.90 -15.75 48.63
CA SER A 355 -8.44 -15.85 48.48
C SER A 355 -8.11 -16.61 47.19
N LEU A 356 -7.19 -16.09 46.36
CA LEU A 356 -6.83 -16.71 45.09
C LEU A 356 -6.34 -18.16 45.26
N SER A 357 -5.63 -18.46 46.35
CA SER A 357 -5.15 -19.80 46.70
C SER A 357 -6.24 -20.84 46.95
N GLN A 358 -7.49 -20.44 47.24
CA GLN A 358 -8.62 -21.35 47.42
C GLN A 358 -9.26 -21.78 46.10
N GLN A 359 -8.95 -21.10 45.00
CA GLN A 359 -9.49 -21.45 43.70
C GLN A 359 -8.73 -22.65 43.11
N PRO A 360 -9.42 -23.69 42.63
CA PRO A 360 -8.78 -24.91 42.14
C PRO A 360 -7.92 -24.68 40.90
N TRP A 361 -8.05 -23.55 40.21
CA TRP A 361 -7.27 -23.17 39.02
C TRP A 361 -6.10 -22.21 39.34
N ALA A 362 -6.03 -21.66 40.55
CA ALA A 362 -4.97 -20.75 41.00
C ALA A 362 -4.09 -21.38 42.08
N GLN A 363 -4.01 -22.72 42.09
CA GLN A 363 -3.02 -23.43 42.90
C GLN A 363 -1.61 -23.17 42.34
N PRO A 364 -0.58 -23.02 43.20
CA PRO A 364 0.80 -22.75 42.79
C PRO A 364 1.32 -23.71 41.71
N ALA A 365 1.02 -25.00 41.81
CA ALA A 365 1.40 -26.02 40.83
C ALA A 365 0.77 -25.77 39.43
N LYS A 366 -0.50 -25.36 39.38
CA LYS A 366 -1.19 -25.09 38.10
C LYS A 366 -0.70 -23.78 37.47
N ILE A 367 -0.34 -22.80 38.28
CA ILE A 367 0.28 -21.56 37.78
C ILE A 367 1.66 -21.89 37.19
N ASN A 368 2.45 -22.74 37.86
CA ASN A 368 3.70 -23.25 37.29
C ASN A 368 3.47 -23.92 35.92
N ASP A 369 2.47 -24.79 35.81
CA ASP A 369 2.13 -25.47 34.55
C ASP A 369 1.81 -24.46 33.42
N VAL A 370 1.01 -23.42 33.72
CA VAL A 370 0.66 -22.37 32.74
C VAL A 370 1.88 -21.55 32.34
N VAL A 371 2.73 -21.18 33.30
CA VAL A 371 3.97 -20.41 33.05
C VAL A 371 4.96 -21.24 32.23
N MET A 372 5.16 -22.51 32.60
CA MET A 372 6.06 -23.43 31.89
C MET A 372 5.55 -23.78 30.49
N ALA A 373 4.24 -23.96 30.32
CA ALA A 373 3.63 -24.14 29.01
C ALA A 373 3.88 -22.92 28.12
N THR A 374 3.66 -21.71 28.65
CA THR A 374 3.91 -20.44 27.94
C THR A 374 5.39 -20.31 27.56
N TYR A 375 6.31 -20.60 28.49
CA TYR A 375 7.74 -20.55 28.22
C TYR A 375 8.18 -21.54 27.13
N ARG A 376 7.60 -22.76 27.10
CA ARG A 376 7.84 -23.76 26.04
C ARG A 376 7.31 -23.29 24.68
N VAL A 377 6.12 -22.68 24.65
CA VAL A 377 5.55 -22.10 23.42
C VAL A 377 6.44 -20.98 22.90
N MET A 378 6.88 -20.06 23.76
CA MET A 378 7.82 -19.01 23.38
C MET A 378 9.12 -19.59 22.81
N LYS A 379 9.76 -20.54 23.51
CA LYS A 379 11.03 -21.13 23.06
C LYS A 379 10.93 -21.84 21.71
N SER A 380 9.78 -22.47 21.41
CA SER A 380 9.59 -23.22 20.16
C SER A 380 9.10 -22.36 18.99
N LYS A 381 8.18 -21.41 19.23
CA LYS A 381 7.54 -20.62 18.17
C LYS A 381 8.27 -19.32 17.83
N LEU A 382 8.95 -18.71 18.81
CA LEU A 382 9.68 -17.46 18.61
C LEU A 382 10.75 -17.52 17.48
N PRO A 383 11.63 -18.54 17.41
CA PRO A 383 12.62 -18.60 16.33
C PRO A 383 11.96 -18.74 14.96
N ASN A 384 10.90 -19.55 14.85
CA ASN A 384 10.18 -19.74 13.58
C ASN A 384 9.49 -18.45 13.11
N THR A 385 8.87 -17.71 14.02
CA THR A 385 8.25 -16.41 13.71
C THR A 385 9.31 -15.41 13.21
N LEU A 386 10.45 -15.32 13.89
CA LEU A 386 11.53 -14.39 13.50
C LEU A 386 12.19 -14.79 12.16
N GLN A 387 12.40 -16.08 11.93
CA GLN A 387 12.90 -16.57 10.64
C GLN A 387 11.93 -16.22 9.50
N SER A 388 10.63 -16.44 9.72
CA SER A 388 9.59 -16.08 8.75
C SER A 388 9.58 -14.57 8.51
N MET A 389 9.62 -13.75 9.57
CA MET A 389 9.71 -12.28 9.43
C MET A 389 10.91 -11.85 8.60
N SER A 390 12.08 -12.48 8.80
CA SER A 390 13.28 -12.15 8.04
C SER A 390 13.19 -12.54 6.57
N LEU A 391 12.63 -13.72 6.30
CA LEU A 391 12.41 -14.22 4.95
C LEU A 391 11.43 -13.34 4.14
N TYR A 392 10.38 -12.81 4.77
CA TYR A 392 9.40 -11.97 4.08
C TYR A 392 9.84 -10.51 3.96
N LEU A 393 10.31 -9.88 5.05
CA LEU A 393 10.56 -8.44 5.11
C LEU A 393 11.94 -8.04 4.59
N ALA A 394 12.94 -8.93 4.68
CA ALA A 394 14.34 -8.73 4.25
C ALA A 394 15.06 -7.47 4.78
N ASN A 395 14.40 -6.62 5.57
CA ASN A 395 14.92 -5.41 6.19
C ASN A 395 14.84 -5.53 7.71
N ARG A 396 16.02 -5.48 8.35
CA ARG A 396 16.20 -5.59 9.81
C ARG A 396 15.50 -4.49 10.59
N ASP A 397 15.43 -3.28 10.06
CA ASP A 397 14.77 -2.16 10.74
C ASP A 397 13.26 -2.36 10.75
N THR A 398 12.68 -2.81 9.63
CA THR A 398 11.25 -3.11 9.54
C THR A 398 10.86 -4.30 10.42
N GLU A 399 11.69 -5.36 10.44
CA GLU A 399 11.53 -6.49 11.35
C GLU A 399 11.50 -6.02 12.82
N PHE A 400 12.46 -5.16 13.20
CA PHE A 400 12.56 -4.64 14.56
C PHE A 400 11.35 -3.76 14.93
N ILE A 401 10.93 -2.86 14.04
CA ILE A 401 9.77 -1.99 14.26
C ILE A 401 8.49 -2.82 14.45
N LEU A 402 8.29 -3.87 13.66
CA LEU A 402 7.11 -4.73 13.76
C LEU A 402 7.14 -5.63 15.00
N PHE A 403 8.32 -6.15 15.37
CA PHE A 403 8.44 -7.05 16.52
C PHE A 403 8.49 -6.33 17.88
N LYS A 404 8.94 -5.07 17.92
CA LYS A 404 9.05 -4.28 19.16
C LYS A 404 7.73 -4.20 19.96
N PRO A 405 6.56 -3.92 19.35
CA PRO A 405 5.28 -3.98 20.05
C PRO A 405 4.97 -5.36 20.65
N VAL A 406 5.24 -6.45 19.92
CA VAL A 406 5.04 -7.83 20.41
C VAL A 406 5.90 -8.06 21.66
N ARG A 407 7.19 -7.69 21.60
CA ARG A 407 8.12 -7.77 22.74
C ARG A 407 7.60 -6.99 23.95
N ASN A 408 7.14 -5.76 23.74
CA ASN A 408 6.61 -4.91 24.82
C ASN A 408 5.35 -5.50 25.45
N ASN A 409 4.44 -6.06 24.66
CA ASN A 409 3.22 -6.70 25.18
C ASN A 409 3.56 -7.90 26.05
N ILE A 410 4.46 -8.77 25.58
CA ILE A 410 4.94 -9.93 26.35
C ILE A 410 5.52 -9.47 27.69
N GLN A 411 6.42 -8.49 27.66
CA GLN A 411 7.03 -7.90 28.84
C GLN A 411 5.98 -7.36 29.84
N GLN A 412 4.98 -6.63 29.35
CA GLN A 412 3.91 -6.08 30.20
C GLN A 412 3.08 -7.17 30.87
N VAL A 413 2.76 -8.26 30.16
CA VAL A 413 1.98 -9.35 30.74
C VAL A 413 2.77 -10.06 31.85
N PHE A 414 4.05 -10.34 31.64
CA PHE A 414 4.90 -10.92 32.67
C PHE A 414 5.11 -9.96 33.86
N GLN A 415 5.21 -8.65 33.63
CA GLN A 415 5.26 -7.66 34.72
C GLN A 415 3.98 -7.68 35.57
N ARG A 416 2.80 -7.73 34.94
CA ARG A 416 1.52 -7.85 35.65
C ARG A 416 1.41 -9.15 36.43
N LEU A 417 1.89 -10.25 35.85
CA LEU A 417 1.96 -11.54 36.53
C LEU A 417 2.86 -11.47 37.76
N HIS A 418 4.07 -10.94 37.63
CA HIS A 418 5.01 -10.78 38.75
C HIS A 418 4.42 -9.93 39.89
N ALA A 419 3.78 -8.80 39.57
CA ALA A 419 3.11 -7.95 40.57
C ALA A 419 2.00 -8.72 41.31
N LEU A 420 1.16 -9.46 40.57
CA LEU A 420 0.09 -10.27 41.15
C LEU A 420 0.63 -11.39 42.05
N LEU A 421 1.71 -12.05 41.61
CA LEU A 421 2.34 -13.12 42.39
C LEU A 421 2.94 -12.58 43.70
N GLN A 422 3.54 -11.40 43.69
CA GLN A 422 4.10 -10.76 44.89
C GLN A 422 3.03 -10.29 45.90
N GLU A 423 1.85 -9.91 45.41
CA GLU A 423 0.74 -9.46 46.28
C GLU A 423 0.03 -10.61 47.00
N GLU A 424 -0.10 -11.77 46.37
CA GLU A 424 -1.11 -12.78 46.75
C GLU A 424 -0.52 -14.11 47.21
N TYR A 425 0.78 -14.37 46.99
CA TYR A 425 1.43 -15.65 47.28
C TYR A 425 2.59 -15.50 48.26
N SER A 426 2.78 -16.51 49.11
CA SER A 426 3.88 -16.55 50.07
C SER A 426 5.22 -16.87 49.38
N GLY A 427 6.34 -16.63 50.07
CA GLY A 427 7.68 -16.91 49.52
C GLY A 427 7.92 -18.37 49.13
N GLU A 428 7.26 -19.32 49.80
CA GLU A 428 7.32 -20.76 49.47
C GLU A 428 6.48 -21.08 48.23
N ASP A 429 5.30 -20.49 48.11
CA ASP A 429 4.43 -20.64 46.92
C ASP A 429 5.10 -20.07 45.66
N LEU A 430 5.85 -18.97 45.80
CA LEU A 430 6.61 -18.38 44.70
C LEU A 430 7.72 -19.30 44.19
N GLN A 431 8.37 -20.07 45.07
CA GLN A 431 9.37 -21.06 44.68
C GLN A 431 8.74 -22.23 43.90
N ILE A 432 7.52 -22.63 44.27
CA ILE A 432 6.76 -23.67 43.57
C ILE A 432 6.32 -23.18 42.19
N ILE A 433 5.92 -21.93 42.06
CA ILE A 433 5.51 -21.33 40.79
C ILE A 433 6.69 -21.18 39.83
N ALA A 434 7.90 -20.96 40.35
CA ALA A 434 9.15 -20.87 39.58
C ALA A 434 9.04 -19.97 38.32
N CYS A 435 8.43 -18.79 38.49
CA CYS A 435 8.23 -17.84 37.40
C CYS A 435 9.58 -17.32 36.87
N PRO A 436 9.85 -17.35 35.55
CA PRO A 436 11.10 -16.85 35.00
C PRO A 436 11.27 -15.36 35.30
N SER A 437 12.51 -14.96 35.61
CA SER A 437 12.81 -13.57 35.89
C SER A 437 12.59 -12.69 34.66
N MET A 438 12.33 -11.41 34.88
CA MET A 438 12.18 -10.44 33.78
C MET A 438 13.43 -10.39 32.88
N GLU A 439 14.61 -10.60 33.46
CA GLU A 439 15.88 -10.69 32.74
C GLU A 439 15.97 -11.92 31.86
N GLN A 440 15.51 -13.09 32.33
CA GLN A 440 15.47 -14.32 31.53
C GLN A 440 14.52 -14.19 30.33
N ILE A 441 13.37 -13.52 30.52
CA ILE A 441 12.42 -13.24 29.43
C ILE A 441 13.04 -12.25 28.44
N ASN A 442 13.70 -11.20 28.93
CA ASN A 442 14.40 -10.23 28.09
C ASN A 442 15.53 -10.87 27.29
N LEU A 443 16.28 -11.80 27.90
CA LEU A 443 17.32 -12.55 27.23
C LEU A 443 16.71 -13.41 26.12
N LEU A 444 15.67 -14.19 26.40
CA LEU A 444 14.96 -15.01 25.40
C LEU A 444 14.45 -14.17 24.21
N LEU A 445 13.95 -12.96 24.47
CA LEU A 445 13.46 -12.04 23.45
C LEU A 445 14.59 -11.28 22.72
N SER A 446 15.82 -11.29 23.24
CA SER A 446 16.99 -10.64 22.65
C SER A 446 17.91 -11.59 21.86
N VAL A 447 17.76 -12.91 22.03
CA VAL A 447 18.73 -13.93 21.60
C VAL A 447 18.83 -14.15 20.09
N ASN A 448 18.04 -13.47 19.25
CA ASN A 448 18.10 -13.64 17.78
C ASN A 448 18.49 -12.35 17.05
N LYS A 449 19.56 -11.70 17.51
CA LYS A 449 20.28 -10.67 16.73
C LYS A 449 21.20 -11.32 15.70
#